data_AF-A0A920UT15-F1
#
_entry.id   AF-A0A920UT15-F1
#
_cell.length_a   1.000
_cell.length_b   1.000
_cell.length_c   1.000
_cell.angle_alpha   90.00
_cell.angle_beta   90.00
_cell.angle_gamma   90.00
#
_symmetry.space_group_name_H-M   'P 1'
#
loop_
_entity.id
_entity.type
_entity.pdbx_description
1 polymer ?
#
loop_
_entity_poly.entity_id
_entity_poly.type
_entity_poly.pdbx_seq_one_letter_code
_entity_poly.pdbx_strand_id
1 'polypeptide(L)'
;MSAFTMQKAIWTSFGIALVLVNVIAEVGEYYTGIHVHMLLRIALIVGVTIGASVLAGATILVSKMDEEVPLSGHVKDTLGADRRKAD
;
A
#
# COMPACT_ATOMS: atom_id res chain seq x y z
N MET A 1 6.63 -4.12 -8.05
CA MET A 1 5.38 -3.56 -8.63
C MET A 1 5.68 -2.18 -9.24
N SER A 2 5.34 -1.90 -10.50
CA SER A 2 5.70 -0.61 -11.13
C SER A 2 4.84 0.53 -10.56
N ALA A 3 5.34 1.77 -10.54
CA ALA A 3 4.59 2.92 -10.02
C ALA A 3 3.21 3.11 -10.70
N PHE A 4 3.10 2.71 -11.97
CA PHE A 4 1.84 2.63 -12.71
C PHE A 4 0.81 1.69 -12.08
N THR A 5 1.25 0.62 -11.41
CA THR A 5 0.38 -0.32 -10.71
C THR A 5 -0.11 0.24 -9.38
N MET A 6 0.70 1.03 -8.67
CA MET A 6 0.34 1.62 -7.37
C MET A 6 -0.75 2.69 -7.52
N GLN A 7 -0.62 3.57 -8.52
CA GLN A 7 -1.67 4.54 -8.84
C GLN A 7 -2.98 3.84 -9.21
N LYS A 8 -2.93 2.80 -10.05
CA LYS A 8 -4.13 2.00 -10.39
C LYS A 8 -4.75 1.37 -9.14
N ALA A 9 -3.96 0.82 -8.24
CA ALA A 9 -4.45 0.21 -7.00
C ALA A 9 -5.20 1.22 -6.12
N ILE A 10 -4.67 2.44 -5.98
CA ILE A 10 -5.31 3.52 -5.21
C ILE A 10 -6.63 3.96 -5.88
N TRP A 11 -6.63 4.11 -7.20
CA TRP A 11 -7.85 4.48 -7.93
C TRP A 11 -8.91 3.38 -7.88
N THR A 12 -8.50 2.10 -7.94
CA THR A 12 -9.43 0.98 -7.78
C THR A 12 -9.96 0.89 -6.36
N SER A 13 -9.14 1.12 -5.32
CA SER A 13 -9.62 1.09 -3.94
C SER A 13 -10.58 2.24 -3.67
N PHE A 14 -10.31 3.44 -4.20
CA PHE A 14 -11.22 4.57 -4.15
C PHE A 14 -12.55 4.26 -4.84
N GLY A 15 -12.52 3.72 -6.06
CA GLY A 15 -13.71 3.34 -6.80
C GLY A 15 -14.55 2.28 -6.07
N ILE A 16 -13.90 1.26 -5.50
CA ILE A 16 -14.58 0.24 -4.69
C ILE A 16 -15.19 0.88 -3.45
N ALA A 17 -14.44 1.69 -2.71
CA ALA A 17 -14.93 2.35 -1.50
C ALA A 17 -16.14 3.25 -1.79
N LEU A 18 -16.12 3.99 -2.91
CA LEU A 18 -17.22 4.85 -3.33
C LEU A 18 -18.52 4.05 -3.52
N VAL A 19 -18.45 2.90 -4.20
CA VAL A 19 -19.62 2.04 -4.41
C VAL A 19 -20.04 1.37 -3.09
N LEU A 20 -19.09 0.74 -2.39
CA LEU A 20 -19.37 -0.09 -1.23
C LEU A 20 -19.97 0.73 -0.08
N VAL A 21 -19.43 1.91 0.22
CA VAL A 21 -19.91 2.76 1.32
C VAL A 21 -21.32 3.27 1.03
N ASN A 22 -21.62 3.63 -0.23
CA ASN A 22 -22.97 4.05 -0.59
C ASN A 22 -23.98 2.91 -0.53
N VAL A 23 -23.60 1.71 -1.03
CA VAL A 23 -24.47 0.53 -0.94
C VAL A 23 -24.73 0.15 0.52
N ILE A 24 -23.69 0.12 1.37
CA ILE A 24 -23.86 -0.19 2.80
C ILE A 24 -24.74 0.85 3.49
N ALA A 25 -24.58 2.12 3.15
CA ALA A 25 -25.38 3.18 3.74
C ALA A 25 -26.86 3.10 3.30
N GLU A 26 -27.13 2.81 2.02
CA GLU A 26 -28.48 2.60 1.49
C GLU A 26 -29.15 1.38 2.12
N VAL A 27 -28.43 0.26 2.16
CA VAL A 27 -28.90 -0.99 2.77
C VAL A 27 -29.12 -0.80 4.27
N GLY A 28 -28.21 -0.10 4.94
CA GLY A 28 -28.32 0.24 6.36
C GLY A 28 -29.56 1.08 6.63
N GLU A 29 -29.81 2.10 5.81
CA GLU A 29 -31.00 2.93 5.91
C GLU A 29 -32.28 2.11 5.69
N TYR A 30 -32.30 1.20 4.71
CA TYR A 30 -33.43 0.32 4.44
C TYR A 30 -33.78 -0.60 5.61
N TYR A 31 -32.79 -1.22 6.25
CA TYR A 31 -33.04 -2.20 7.33
C TYR A 31 -33.15 -1.59 8.72
N THR A 32 -32.47 -0.46 8.98
CA THR A 32 -32.38 0.13 10.33
C THR A 32 -33.12 1.45 10.47
N GLY A 33 -33.49 2.09 9.36
CA GLY A 33 -34.05 3.45 9.34
C GLY A 33 -33.04 4.55 9.71
N ILE A 34 -31.76 4.19 9.92
CA ILE A 34 -30.72 5.16 10.29
C ILE A 34 -30.20 5.82 9.01
N HIS A 35 -30.51 7.10 8.86
CA HIS A 35 -29.99 7.90 7.76
C HIS A 35 -28.52 8.27 7.99
N VAL A 36 -27.62 7.67 7.22
CA VAL A 36 -26.19 8.00 7.24
C VAL A 36 -25.97 9.27 6.44
N HIS A 37 -25.68 10.38 7.14
CA HIS A 37 -25.47 11.68 6.51
C HIS A 37 -24.30 11.66 5.50
N MET A 38 -24.43 12.43 4.42
CA MET A 38 -23.48 12.42 3.30
C MET A 38 -22.04 12.78 3.71
N LEU A 39 -21.87 13.69 4.68
CA LEU A 39 -20.54 14.02 5.23
C LEU A 39 -19.84 12.81 5.87
N LEU A 40 -20.59 11.96 6.58
CA LEU A 40 -20.04 10.75 7.19
C LEU A 40 -19.68 9.72 6.12
N ARG A 41 -20.50 9.59 5.07
CA ARG A 41 -20.20 8.70 3.93
C ARG A 41 -18.89 9.11 3.24
N ILE A 42 -18.69 10.41 2.98
CA ILE A 42 -17.46 10.93 2.38
C ILE A 42 -16.26 10.69 3.31
N ALA A 43 -16.40 10.98 4.61
CA ALA A 43 -15.34 10.74 5.58
C ALA A 43 -14.92 9.26 5.63
N LEU A 44 -15.88 8.33 5.55
CA LEU A 44 -15.62 6.90 5.47
C LEU A 44 -14.87 6.51 4.18
N ILE A 45 -15.32 7.00 3.03
CA ILE A 45 -14.65 6.72 1.74
C ILE A 45 -13.20 7.20 1.78
N VAL A 46 -12.97 8.43 2.24
CA VAL A 46 -11.63 9.01 2.37
C VAL A 46 -10.79 8.24 3.37
N GLY A 47 -11.34 7.91 4.54
CA GLY A 47 -10.64 7.15 5.58
C GLY A 47 -10.19 5.77 5.10
N VAL A 48 -11.07 5.03 4.42
CA VAL A 48 -10.75 3.71 3.85
C VAL A 48 -9.69 3.84 2.75
N THR A 49 -9.80 4.86 1.90
CA THR A 49 -8.84 5.09 0.80
C THR A 49 -7.44 5.41 1.34
N ILE A 50 -7.34 6.26 2.37
CA ILE A 50 -6.07 6.58 3.02
C ILE A 50 -5.51 5.34 3.72
N GLY A 51 -6.32 4.61 4.49
CA GLY A 51 -5.90 3.40 5.17
C GLY A 51 -5.34 2.34 4.21
N ALA A 52 -6.05 2.10 3.10
CA ALA A 52 -5.58 1.20 2.05
C ALA A 52 -4.28 1.69 1.41
N SER A 53 -4.13 3.00 1.18
CA SER A 53 -2.93 3.59 0.59
C SER A 53 -1.70 3.42 1.49
N VAL A 54 -1.85 3.59 2.80
CA VAL A 54 -0.77 3.40 3.78
C VAL A 54 -0.32 1.94 3.83
N LEU A 55 -1.27 1.01 3.89
CA LEU A 55 -0.97 -0.43 3.88
C LEU A 55 -0.30 -0.88 2.58
N ALA A 56 -0.81 -0.41 1.44
CA ALA A 56 -0.20 -0.66 0.13
C ALA A 56 1.22 -0.07 0.05
N GLY A 57 1.44 1.12 0.61
CA GLY A 57 2.77 1.71 0.73
C GLY A 57 3.71 0.84 1.56
N ALA A 58 3.29 0.44 2.76
CA ALA A 58 4.10 -0.38 3.66
C ALA A 58 4.50 -1.72 3.03
N THR A 59 3.56 -2.41 2.38
CA THR A 59 3.84 -3.69 1.71
C THR A 59 4.85 -3.54 0.57
N ILE A 60 4.80 -2.43 -0.18
CA ILE A 60 5.79 -2.14 -1.22
C ILE A 60 7.19 -1.90 -0.62
N LEU A 61 7.29 -1.17 0.49
CA LEU A 61 8.59 -0.95 1.16
C LEU A 61 9.19 -2.28 1.65
N VAL A 62 8.39 -3.14 2.28
CA VAL A 62 8.84 -4.46 2.73
C VAL A 62 9.31 -5.31 1.55
N SER A 63 8.53 -5.36 0.47
CA SER A 63 8.92 -6.09 -0.74
C SER A 63 10.20 -5.55 -1.36
N LYS A 64 10.47 -4.25 -1.25
CA LYS A 64 11.71 -3.64 -1.73
C LYS A 64 12.90 -3.94 -0.84
N MET A 65 12.70 -3.98 0.48
CA MET A 65 13.73 -4.44 1.42
C MET A 65 14.14 -5.89 1.17
N ASP A 66 13.18 -6.78 0.84
CA ASP A 66 13.48 -8.18 0.50
C ASP A 66 14.26 -8.32 -0.83
N GLU A 67 14.10 -7.37 -1.75
CA GLU A 67 14.81 -7.34 -3.04
C GLU A 67 16.23 -6.75 -2.94
N GLU A 68 16.59 -6.06 -1.85
CA GLU A 68 17.91 -5.45 -1.69
C GLU A 68 18.98 -6.47 -1.26
N VAL A 69 20.09 -6.52 -2.00
CA VAL A 69 21.29 -7.28 -1.64
C VAL A 69 22.01 -6.53 -0.51
N PRO A 70 22.46 -7.20 0.57
CA PRO A 70 23.12 -6.54 1.68
C PRO A 70 24.39 -5.80 1.23
N LEU A 71 24.45 -4.50 1.53
CA LEU A 71 25.58 -3.61 1.22
C LEU A 71 26.90 -4.03 1.91
N SER A 72 26.84 -4.97 2.86
CA SER A 72 28.04 -5.50 3.53
C SER A 72 28.93 -6.35 2.61
N GLY A 73 28.47 -6.66 1.39
CA GLY A 73 29.17 -7.56 0.48
C GLY A 73 29.25 -8.98 1.03
N HIS A 74 29.48 -9.95 0.15
CA HIS A 74 29.97 -11.24 0.61
C HIS A 74 31.35 -11.02 1.21
N VAL A 75 31.70 -11.70 2.31
CA VAL A 75 33.06 -11.70 2.91
C VAL A 75 34.15 -12.05 1.87
N LYS A 76 33.77 -12.69 0.75
CA LYS A 76 34.63 -12.92 -0.41
C LYS A 76 35.10 -11.63 -1.12
N ASP A 77 34.28 -10.59 -1.19
CA ASP A 77 34.59 -9.35 -1.92
C ASP A 77 35.42 -8.35 -1.09
N THR A 78 35.43 -8.46 0.24
CA THR A 78 36.24 -7.60 1.11
C THR A 78 37.64 -8.16 1.39
N LEU A 79 37.86 -9.46 1.21
CA LEU A 79 39.16 -10.11 1.43
C LEU A 79 39.97 -10.33 0.13
N GLY A 80 39.34 -10.22 -1.04
CA GLY A 80 40.00 -10.46 -2.34
C GLY A 80 40.83 -9.29 -2.86
N ALA A 81 40.49 -8.06 -2.49
CA ALA A 81 41.17 -6.85 -3.00
C ALA A 81 42.59 -6.66 -2.43
N ASP A 82 42.91 -7.28 -1.29
CA ASP A 82 44.20 -7.12 -0.62
C ASP A 82 45.22 -8.23 -0.95
N ARG A 83 44.81 -9.28 -1.69
CA ARG A 83 45.70 -10.42 -2.03
C ARG A 83 46.40 -10.30 -3.38
N ARG A 84 46.39 -9.11 -4.00
CA ARG A 84 46.97 -8.86 -5.32
C ARG A 84 48.06 -7.78 -5.31
N LYS A 85 48.89 -7.77 -4.26
CA LYS A 85 50.19 -7.08 -4.19
C LYS A 85 51.14 -7.83 -3.27
N ALA A 86 51.51 -9.03 -3.67
CA ALA A 86 52.68 -9.72 -3.13
C ALA A 86 53.19 -10.65 -4.23
N ASP A 87 53.77 -10.04 -5.27
CA ASP A 87 54.76 -10.60 -6.20
C ASP A 87 55.43 -9.42 -6.91
#